data_AF-A0A975XP36-F1
#
_entry.id   AF-A0A975XP36-F1
#
_cell.length_a   1.000
_cell.length_b   1.000
_cell.length_c   1.000
_cell.angle_alpha   90.00
_cell.angle_beta   90.00
_cell.angle_gamma   90.00
#
_symmetry.space_group_name_H-M   'P 1'
#
loop_
_entity.id
_entity.type
_entity.pdbx_description
1 polymer ?
#
loop_
_entity_poly.entity_id
_entity_poly.type
_entity_poly.pdbx_seq_one_letter_code
_entity_poly.pdbx_strand_id
1 'polypeptide(L)' 'MKKEIEKLLNSNITAYTIAKSLNLNPTTIQRYKNGINKIDNMTLATAEKLYNYYKQTKKGSK' A
#
# COMPACT_ATOMS: atom_id res chain seq x y z
N MET A 1 -4.74 7.78 7.87
CA MET A 1 -3.60 6.96 7.38
C MET A 1 -3.98 5.48 7.20
N LYS A 2 -4.42 4.77 8.25
CA LYS A 2 -4.76 3.33 8.17
C LYS A 2 -5.84 3.01 7.12
N LYS A 3 -6.97 3.73 7.15
CA LYS A 3 -8.11 3.54 6.22
C LYS A 3 -7.71 3.74 4.76
N GLU A 4 -6.79 4.66 4.50
CA GLU A 4 -6.27 4.97 3.16
C GLU A 4 -5.35 3.87 2.65
N ILE A 5 -4.51 3.32 3.53
CA ILE A 5 -3.69 2.14 3.23
C ILE A 5 -4.58 0.93 2.96
N GLU A 6 -5.63 0.71 3.76
CA GLU A 6 -6.63 -0.34 3.52
C GLU A 6 -7.30 -0.20 2.15
N LYS A 7 -7.74 1.01 1.80
CA LYS A 7 -8.32 1.30 0.47
C LYS A 7 -7.32 1.03 -0.66
N LEU A 8 -6.04 1.39 -0.47
CA LEU A 8 -5.00 1.12 -1.45
C LEU A 8 -4.79 -0.39 -1.62
N LEU A 9 -4.67 -1.14 -0.52
CA LEU A 9 -4.44 -2.58 -0.56
C LEU A 9 -5.63 -3.34 -1.15
N ASN A 10 -6.85 -2.89 -0.88
CA ASN A 10 -8.08 -3.45 -1.45
C ASN A 10 -8.39 -2.92 -2.87
N SER A 11 -7.55 -2.05 -3.44
CA SER A 11 -7.75 -1.55 -4.80
C SER A 11 -7.33 -2.58 -5.85
N ASN A 12 -7.73 -2.32 -7.11
CA ASN A 12 -7.32 -3.09 -8.29
C ASN A 12 -5.83 -2.97 -8.62
N ILE A 13 -5.08 -2.12 -7.92
CA ILE A 13 -3.63 -2.00 -8.13
C ILE A 13 -2.96 -3.27 -7.60
N THR A 14 -2.17 -3.91 -8.45
CA THR A 14 -1.47 -5.15 -8.09
C THR A 14 -0.41 -4.90 -7.02
N ALA A 15 -0.12 -5.91 -6.20
CA ALA A 15 0.98 -5.85 -5.22
C ALA A 15 2.31 -5.51 -5.90
N TYR A 16 2.55 -6.06 -7.10
CA TYR A 16 3.73 -5.79 -7.90
C TYR A 16 3.85 -4.31 -8.28
N THR A 17 2.77 -3.69 -8.76
CA THR A 17 2.77 -2.26 -9.15
C THR A 17 3.09 -1.37 -7.94
N ILE A 18 2.43 -1.59 -6.80
CA ILE A 18 2.66 -0.82 -5.57
C ILE A 18 4.12 -0.98 -5.12
N ALA A 19 4.60 -2.23 -5.08
CA ALA A 19 5.94 -2.55 -4.63
C ALA A 19 7.03 -1.95 -5.53
N LYS A 20 6.85 -2.02 -6.85
CA LYS A 20 7.75 -1.41 -7.83
C LYS A 20 7.83 0.10 -7.68
N SER A 21 6.68 0.78 -7.51
CA SER A 21 6.64 2.23 -7.32
C SER A 21 7.29 2.69 -6.01
N LEU A 22 7.23 1.88 -4.95
CA LEU A 22 7.72 2.23 -3.61
C LEU A 22 9.10 1.66 -3.26
N ASN A 23 9.71 0.94 -4.20
CA ASN A 23 10.92 0.13 -4.00
C ASN A 23 10.79 -0.76 -2.75
N LEU A 24 9.69 -1.52 -2.68
CA LEU A 24 9.38 -2.48 -1.62
C LEU A 24 9.35 -3.90 -2.18
N ASN A 25 9.37 -4.90 -1.30
CA ASN A 25 9.24 -6.29 -1.71
C ASN A 25 7.77 -6.62 -2.11
N PRO A 26 7.49 -7.10 -3.34
CA PRO A 26 6.14 -7.45 -3.79
C PRO A 26 5.42 -8.47 -2.91
N THR A 27 6.13 -9.47 -2.39
CA THR A 27 5.59 -10.49 -1.48
C THR A 27 5.09 -9.87 -0.19
N THR A 28 5.78 -8.85 0.33
CA THR A 28 5.35 -8.15 1.55
C THR A 28 4.02 -7.43 1.32
N ILE A 29 3.88 -6.74 0.18
CA ILE A 29 2.63 -6.07 -0.18
C ILE A 29 1.51 -7.09 -0.43
N GLN A 30 1.81 -8.20 -1.08
CA GLN A 30 0.85 -9.27 -1.31
C GLN A 30 0.34 -9.88 0.01
N ARG A 31 1.20 -10.09 1.01
CA ARG A 31 0.80 -10.56 2.34
C ARG A 31 -0.14 -9.57 3.04
N TYR A 32 0.06 -8.27 2.87
CA TYR A 32 -0.87 -7.25 3.37
C TYR A 32 -2.20 -7.26 2.61
N LYS A 33 -2.19 -7.37 1.27
CA LYS A 33 -3.42 -7.49 0.46
C LYS A 33 -4.24 -8.74 0.81
N ASN A 34 -3.56 -9.85 1.10
CA ASN A 34 -4.19 -11.12 1.46
C ASN A 34 -4.62 -11.18 2.93
N GLY A 35 -4.37 -10.14 3.74
CA GLY A 35 -4.69 -10.12 5.16
C GLY A 35 -3.82 -11.03 6.05
N ILE A 36 -2.75 -11.64 5.50
CA ILE A 36 -1.80 -12.48 6.25
C ILE A 36 -1.08 -11.62 7.30
N ASN A 37 -0.66 -10.42 6.90
CA ASN A 37 -0.06 -9.46 7.81
C ASN A 37 -1.08 -8.37 8.15
N LYS A 38 -1.25 -8.08 9.44
CA LYS A 38 -2.10 -6.98 9.90
C LYS A 38 -1.42 -5.65 9.61
N ILE A 39 -2.20 -4.68 9.11
CA ILE A 39 -1.74 -3.30 8.91
C ILE A 39 -1.31 -2.67 10.23
N ASP A 40 -1.90 -3.09 11.35
CA ASP A 40 -1.53 -2.64 12.70
C ASP A 40 -0.09 -3.02 13.10
N ASN A 41 0.47 -4.07 12.50
CA ASN A 41 1.84 -4.53 12.74
C ASN A 41 2.83 -4.04 11.67
N MET A 42 2.42 -3.07 10.85
CA MET A 42 3.26 -2.50 9.80
C MET A 42 4.27 -1.51 10.40
N THR A 43 5.48 -1.45 9.84
CA THR A 43 6.45 -0.41 10.24
C THR A 43 5.96 0.96 9.77
N LEU A 44 6.26 2.00 10.57
CA LEU A 44 5.87 3.38 10.24
C LEU A 44 6.36 3.80 8.84
N ALA A 45 7.60 3.44 8.49
CA ALA A 45 8.18 3.74 7.18
C ALA A 45 7.41 3.10 6.01
N THR A 46 6.92 1.87 6.16
CA THR A 46 6.08 1.23 5.13
C THR A 46 4.70 1.89 5.07
N ALA A 47 4.11 2.22 6.22
CA ALA A 47 2.81 2.89 6.29
C ALA A 47 2.84 4.27 5.61
N GLU A 48 3.87 5.07 5.86
CA GLU A 48 4.07 6.38 5.22
C GLU A 48 4.19 6.27 3.70
N LYS A 49 5.01 5.33 3.21
CA LYS A 49 5.17 5.08 1.77
C LYS A 49 3.84 4.73 1.10
N LEU A 50 3.08 3.80 1.67
CA LEU A 50 1.77 3.39 1.15
C LEU A 50 0.74 4.54 1.19
N TYR A 51 0.71 5.29 2.29
CA TYR A 51 -0.18 6.44 2.43
C TYR A 51 0.14 7.54 1.40
N ASN A 52 1.42 7.85 1.20
CA ASN A 52 1.86 8.83 0.22
C ASN A 52 1.54 8.38 -1.21
N TYR A 53 1.72 7.09 -1.51
CA TYR A 53 1.32 6.52 -2.80
C TYR A 53 -0.18 6.66 -3.05
N TYR A 54 -1.02 6.32 -2.06
CA TYR A 54 -2.47 6.51 -2.16
C TYR A 54 -2.86 7.97 -2.45
N LYS A 55 -2.18 8.94 -1.82
CA LYS A 55 -2.44 10.37 -2.09
C LYS A 55 -2.03 10.78 -3.50
N GLN A 56 -0.93 10.24 -4.03
CA GLN A 56 -0.46 10.53 -5.37
C GLN A 56 -1.44 9.99 -6.42
N THR A 57 -1.91 8.75 -6.26
CA THR A 57 -2.88 8.15 -7.19
C THR A 57 -4.23 8.87 -7.18
N LYS A 58 -4.67 9.38 -6.01
CA LYS A 58 -5.88 10.21 -5.87
C LYS A 58 -5.75 11.61 -6.47
N LYS A 59 -4.55 12.19 -6.51
CA LYS A 59 -4.33 13.56 -7.02
C LYS A 59 -4.21 13.62 -8.56
N GLY A 60 -3.95 12.50 -9.23
CA GLY A 60 -3.87 12.41 -10.70
C GLY A 60 -5.22 12.25 -11.41
N SER A 61 -6.35 12.34 -10.71
CA SER A 61 -7.71 12.28 -11.27
C SER A 61 -8.38 13.65 -11.34
N LYS A 62 -7.60 14.71 -11.63
CA LYS A 62 -8.10 16.06 -11.92
C LYS A 62 -7.67 16.48 -13.31
#